data_AF-A0A2R6VZ04-F1
#
_entry.id   AF-A0A2R6VZ04-F1
#
_cell.length_a   1.000
_cell.length_b   1.000
_cell.length_c   1.000
_cell.angle_alpha   90.00
_cell.angle_beta   90.00
_cell.angle_gamma   90.00
#
_symmetry.space_group_name_H-M   'P 1'
#
loop_
_entity.id
_entity.type
_entity.pdbx_description
1 polymer ?
#
loop_
_entity_poly.entity_id
_entity_poly.type
_entity_poly.pdbx_seq_one_letter_code
_entity_poly.pdbx_strand_id
1 'polypeptide(L)'
;MATSCPPDLTFGAKYYSLVDGVCTRDTSFFGDKPVLGQSVGYAVVLGFGAFFAFFTSFLVWLEKRFLGAVHTSEWFNTAGRSIKTGLIASVIVSQWTWAATILQSSNVAWEYGVSGPFWYASGATIQVLLFGVMAIEIKRKAPSAHTICEIVLARWGFHAHMVFLFFCFMTNIIVTAMLLLGGSAVVEALTGMNIYAASFLIPLGVIVYTLAGGLKATFLASYIHSVVVHVVLVVFVFLVYVASKVFG
;
A
#
# COMPACT_ATOMS: atom_id res chain seq x y z
N MET A 1 -1.98 -20.59 43.77
CA MET A 1 -0.79 -19.78 43.43
C MET A 1 -0.96 -19.33 42.00
N ALA A 2 -0.75 -18.03 41.74
CA ALA A 2 -1.32 -17.23 40.66
C ALA A 2 -1.35 -17.91 39.27
N THR A 3 -2.56 -18.10 38.73
CA THR A 3 -2.84 -18.67 37.40
C THR A 3 -2.91 -17.63 36.28
N SER A 4 -2.62 -16.35 36.57
CA SER A 4 -2.69 -15.25 35.60
C SER A 4 -1.28 -14.79 35.21
N CYS A 5 -0.99 -14.94 33.94
CA CYS A 5 0.27 -14.60 33.30
C CYS A 5 -0.03 -13.48 32.29
N PRO A 6 0.55 -12.27 32.41
CA PRO A 6 1.44 -11.73 33.44
C PRO A 6 0.69 -11.32 34.74
N PRO A 7 1.37 -11.24 35.90
CA PRO A 7 0.73 -10.98 37.20
C PRO A 7 0.17 -9.55 37.38
N ASP A 8 0.61 -8.56 36.60
CA ASP A 8 0.24 -7.14 36.79
C ASP A 8 -0.64 -6.54 35.66
N LEU A 9 -0.97 -7.32 34.62
CA LEU A 9 -1.72 -6.82 33.46
C LEU A 9 -3.08 -7.52 33.34
N THR A 10 -4.12 -6.95 33.96
CA THR A 10 -5.50 -7.45 33.87
C THR A 10 -6.04 -7.49 32.43
N PHE A 11 -5.73 -6.48 31.62
CA PHE A 11 -6.16 -6.40 30.21
C PHE A 11 -5.29 -7.24 29.26
N GLY A 12 -3.99 -7.36 29.57
CA GLY A 12 -3.00 -8.06 28.74
C GLY A 12 -2.98 -9.57 28.92
N ALA A 13 -3.42 -10.09 30.08
CA ALA A 13 -3.28 -11.51 30.43
C ALA A 13 -3.94 -12.50 29.45
N LYS A 14 -4.94 -12.07 28.67
CA LYS A 14 -5.58 -12.92 27.64
C LYS A 14 -4.67 -13.22 26.44
N TYR A 15 -3.61 -12.42 26.25
CA TYR A 15 -2.67 -12.52 25.13
C TYR A 15 -1.34 -13.19 25.53
N TYR A 16 -1.29 -13.77 26.72
CA TYR A 16 -0.11 -14.46 27.23
C TYR A 16 -0.51 -15.88 27.63
N SER A 17 0.24 -16.85 27.11
CA SER A 17 0.13 -18.25 27.45
C SER A 17 1.36 -18.69 28.24
N LEU A 18 1.18 -19.70 29.08
CA LEU A 18 2.24 -20.24 29.93
C LEU A 18 2.81 -21.47 29.21
N VAL A 19 3.96 -21.29 28.54
CA VAL A 19 4.68 -22.35 27.84
C VAL A 19 5.95 -22.66 28.64
N ASP A 20 6.09 -23.91 29.10
CA ASP A 20 7.26 -24.38 29.88
C ASP A 20 7.61 -23.55 31.12
N GLY A 21 6.60 -23.02 31.82
CA GLY A 21 6.81 -22.19 33.01
C GLY A 21 7.17 -20.73 32.73
N VAL A 22 7.29 -20.35 31.46
CA VAL A 22 7.60 -18.98 31.02
C VAL A 22 6.33 -18.33 30.46
N CYS A 23 6.09 -17.09 30.87
CA CYS A 23 5.02 -16.27 30.31
C CYS A 23 5.40 -15.80 28.90
N THR A 24 4.85 -16.45 27.88
CA THR A 24 5.08 -16.11 26.47
C THR A 24 3.87 -15.41 25.89
N ARG A 25 4.09 -14.33 25.13
CA ARG A 25 3.02 -13.64 24.41
C ARG A 25 2.57 -14.51 23.23
N ASP A 26 1.26 -14.68 23.07
CA ASP A 26 0.71 -15.40 21.93
C ASP A 26 1.14 -14.71 20.63
N THR A 27 1.61 -15.50 19.67
CA THR A 27 2.08 -15.01 18.37
C THR A 27 0.94 -14.79 17.38
N SER A 28 -0.25 -15.34 17.67
CA SER A 28 -1.38 -15.40 16.74
C SER A 28 -2.71 -15.24 17.49
N PHE A 29 -3.49 -14.21 17.14
CA PHE A 29 -4.79 -13.96 17.77
C PHE A 29 -5.84 -15.03 17.44
N PHE A 30 -5.74 -15.67 16.27
CA PHE A 30 -6.68 -16.71 15.80
C PHE A 30 -6.13 -18.14 15.91
N GLY A 31 -5.00 -18.35 16.59
CA GLY A 31 -4.41 -19.68 16.79
C GLY A 31 -4.07 -20.39 15.47
N ASP A 32 -3.51 -19.64 14.52
CA ASP A 32 -3.06 -20.09 13.19
C ASP A 32 -4.14 -20.75 12.32
N LYS A 33 -5.41 -20.55 12.66
CA LYS A 33 -6.54 -20.97 11.83
C LYS A 33 -6.99 -19.81 10.95
N PRO A 34 -7.17 -20.04 9.63
CA PRO A 34 -7.70 -19.03 8.74
C PRO A 34 -9.15 -18.70 9.16
N VAL A 35 -9.44 -17.41 9.29
CA VAL A 35 -10.75 -16.89 9.70
C VAL A 35 -11.79 -16.98 8.59
N LEU A 36 -11.35 -16.99 7.34
CA LEU A 36 -12.18 -17.03 6.15
C LEU A 36 -11.87 -18.30 5.34
N GLY A 37 -12.86 -18.79 4.59
CA GLY A 37 -12.64 -19.90 3.67
C GLY A 37 -11.76 -19.50 2.49
N GLN A 38 -11.02 -20.47 1.94
CA GLN A 38 -10.15 -20.27 0.76
C GLN A 38 -10.91 -19.68 -0.44
N SER A 39 -12.18 -20.04 -0.62
CA SER A 39 -13.04 -19.50 -1.69
C SER A 39 -13.19 -17.98 -1.61
N VAL A 40 -13.24 -17.41 -0.40
CA VAL A 40 -13.29 -15.97 -0.17
C VAL A 40 -11.97 -15.33 -0.60
N GLY A 41 -10.83 -15.97 -0.34
CA GLY A 41 -9.52 -15.49 -0.78
C GLY A 41 -9.43 -15.33 -2.30
N TYR A 42 -9.78 -16.38 -3.05
CA TYR A 42 -9.80 -16.32 -4.51
C TYR A 42 -10.84 -15.32 -5.04
N ALA A 43 -12.03 -15.25 -4.43
CA ALA A 43 -13.07 -14.32 -4.83
C ALA A 43 -12.64 -12.86 -4.61
N VAL A 44 -11.96 -12.55 -3.51
CA VAL A 44 -11.46 -11.20 -3.23
C VAL A 44 -10.34 -10.85 -4.21
N VAL A 45 -9.33 -11.70 -4.37
CA VAL A 45 -8.17 -11.41 -5.24
C VAL A 45 -8.62 -11.25 -6.70
N LEU A 46 -9.37 -12.21 -7.24
CA LEU A 46 -9.83 -12.17 -8.62
C LEU A 46 -10.94 -11.15 -8.84
N GLY A 47 -11.88 -11.05 -7.89
CA GLY A 47 -13.03 -10.15 -7.98
C GLY A 47 -12.62 -8.69 -7.93
N PHE A 48 -11.74 -8.30 -6.99
CA PHE A 48 -11.20 -6.93 -6.96
C PHE A 48 -10.36 -6.64 -8.20
N GLY A 49 -9.49 -7.58 -8.61
CA GLY A 49 -8.68 -7.43 -9.82
C GLY A 49 -9.54 -7.21 -11.07
N ALA A 50 -10.57 -8.03 -11.25
CA ALA A 50 -11.51 -7.93 -12.37
C ALA A 50 -12.36 -6.66 -12.31
N PHE A 51 -12.84 -6.27 -11.11
CA PHE A 51 -13.58 -5.03 -10.92
C PHE A 51 -12.76 -3.82 -11.36
N PHE A 52 -11.54 -3.69 -10.87
CA PHE A 52 -10.67 -2.57 -11.26
C PHE A 52 -10.30 -2.63 -12.72
N ALA A 53 -10.00 -3.81 -13.28
CA ALA A 53 -9.72 -3.98 -14.70
C ALA A 53 -10.89 -3.54 -15.58
N PHE A 54 -12.11 -3.99 -15.27
CA PHE A 54 -13.29 -3.59 -16.01
C PHE A 54 -13.58 -2.10 -15.85
N PHE A 55 -13.60 -1.59 -14.61
CA PHE A 55 -13.97 -0.22 -14.30
C PHE A 55 -13.03 0.81 -14.94
N THR A 56 -11.72 0.60 -14.81
CA THR A 56 -10.72 1.50 -15.39
C THR A 56 -10.69 1.41 -16.92
N SER A 57 -10.81 0.21 -17.48
CA SER A 57 -10.87 0.01 -18.94
C SER A 57 -12.12 0.64 -19.54
N PHE A 58 -13.25 0.53 -18.83
CA PHE A 58 -14.51 1.20 -19.19
C PHE A 58 -14.38 2.72 -19.15
N LEU A 59 -13.72 3.28 -18.14
CA LEU A 59 -13.49 4.72 -18.05
C LEU A 59 -12.55 5.25 -19.13
N VAL A 60 -11.48 4.53 -19.44
CA VAL A 60 -10.58 4.85 -20.56
C VAL A 60 -11.34 4.80 -21.88
N TRP A 61 -12.21 3.81 -22.06
CA TRP A 61 -13.07 3.70 -23.23
C TRP A 61 -14.06 4.86 -23.33
N LEU A 62 -14.71 5.24 -22.23
CA LEU A 62 -15.60 6.40 -22.17
C LEU A 62 -14.86 7.68 -22.54
N GLU A 63 -13.65 7.87 -22.00
CA GLU A 63 -12.84 9.03 -22.32
C GLU A 63 -12.46 9.07 -23.81
N LYS A 64 -12.04 7.94 -24.37
CA LYS A 64 -11.74 7.83 -25.81
C LYS A 64 -12.96 8.17 -26.66
N ARG A 65 -14.15 7.73 -26.24
CA ARG A 65 -15.40 7.89 -27.01
C ARG A 65 -16.02 9.28 -26.88
N PHE A 66 -15.99 9.88 -25.70
CA PHE A 66 -16.70 11.13 -25.40
C PHE A 66 -15.79 12.37 -25.35
N LEU A 67 -14.51 12.21 -24.99
CA LEU A 67 -13.55 13.32 -24.93
C LEU A 67 -12.59 13.36 -26.13
N GLY A 68 -12.62 12.36 -27.02
CA GLY A 68 -11.78 12.33 -28.22
C GLY A 68 -10.28 12.25 -27.93
N ALA A 69 -9.90 11.69 -26.76
CA ALA A 69 -8.51 11.59 -26.36
C ALA A 69 -7.69 10.73 -27.35
N VAL A 70 -6.66 11.32 -27.94
CA VAL A 70 -5.71 10.62 -28.81
C VAL A 70 -4.67 9.93 -27.93
N HIS A 71 -4.65 8.60 -27.96
CA HIS A 71 -3.67 7.80 -27.20
C HIS A 71 -2.28 7.92 -27.84
N THR A 72 -1.51 8.92 -27.43
CA THR A 72 -0.07 9.03 -27.73
C THR A 72 0.76 8.43 -26.59
N SER A 73 2.02 8.09 -26.87
CA SER A 73 2.97 7.63 -25.85
C SER A 73 3.20 8.68 -24.75
N GLU A 74 3.13 9.97 -25.09
CA GLU A 74 3.16 11.05 -24.11
C GLU A 74 1.92 11.03 -23.21
N TRP A 75 0.73 10.86 -23.77
CA TRP A 75 -0.50 10.77 -22.98
C TRP A 75 -0.49 9.58 -22.03
N PHE A 76 0.02 8.43 -22.47
CA PHE A 76 0.16 7.23 -21.64
C PHE A 76 1.08 7.46 -20.42
N ASN A 77 2.17 8.20 -20.59
CA ASN A 77 3.17 8.46 -19.54
C ASN A 77 2.92 9.73 -18.72
N THR A 78 2.08 10.65 -19.19
CA THR A 78 1.86 11.96 -18.53
C THR A 78 0.41 12.24 -18.18
N ALA A 79 -0.52 11.36 -18.56
CA ALA A 79 -1.95 11.59 -18.47
C ALA A 79 -2.40 12.92 -19.13
N GLY A 80 -1.67 13.34 -20.17
CA GLY A 80 -1.86 14.61 -20.87
C GLY A 80 -1.67 15.85 -19.98
N ARG A 81 -0.94 15.73 -18.86
CA ARG A 81 -0.78 16.78 -17.82
C ARG A 81 -2.11 17.37 -17.31
N SER A 82 -3.21 16.63 -17.46
CA SER A 82 -4.58 17.10 -17.21
C SER A 82 -5.10 16.79 -15.79
N ILE A 83 -4.27 16.18 -14.94
CA ILE A 83 -4.66 15.74 -13.61
C ILE A 83 -4.62 16.93 -12.64
N LYS A 84 -5.75 17.21 -11.98
CA LYS A 84 -5.88 18.27 -10.98
C LYS A 84 -5.03 17.97 -9.74
N THR A 85 -4.53 19.01 -9.09
CA THR A 85 -3.65 18.93 -7.91
C THR A 85 -4.24 18.10 -6.76
N GLY A 86 -5.55 18.18 -6.51
CA GLY A 86 -6.22 17.38 -5.48
C GLY A 86 -6.16 15.87 -5.75
N LEU A 87 -6.33 15.46 -7.00
CA LEU A 87 -6.21 14.05 -7.40
C LEU A 87 -4.75 13.57 -7.29
N ILE A 88 -3.78 14.42 -7.67
CA ILE A 88 -2.35 14.11 -7.49
C ILE A 88 -2.01 13.94 -6.00
N ALA A 89 -2.48 14.85 -5.14
CA ALA A 89 -2.22 14.79 -3.70
C ALA A 89 -2.78 13.50 -3.08
N SER A 90 -4.01 13.12 -3.42
CA SER A 90 -4.60 11.86 -2.94
C SER A 90 -3.84 10.63 -3.42
N VAL A 91 -3.37 10.62 -4.67
CA VAL A 91 -2.55 9.50 -5.19
C VAL A 91 -1.20 9.41 -4.48
N ILE A 92 -0.57 10.54 -4.13
CA ILE A 92 0.66 10.53 -3.33
C ILE A 92 0.40 9.89 -1.97
N VAL A 93 -0.67 10.28 -1.27
CA VAL A 93 -1.04 9.66 0.02
C VAL A 93 -1.29 8.16 -0.15
N SER A 94 -2.05 7.78 -1.18
CA SER A 94 -2.34 6.39 -1.53
C SER A 94 -1.08 5.54 -1.72
N GLN A 95 -0.07 6.08 -2.43
CA GLN A 95 1.19 5.38 -2.65
C GLN A 95 1.94 5.13 -1.34
N TRP A 96 1.84 6.01 -0.35
CA TRP A 96 2.46 5.79 0.96
C TRP A 96 1.67 4.84 1.86
N THR A 97 0.36 4.73 1.65
CA THR A 97 -0.52 3.82 2.40
C THR A 97 -0.57 2.41 1.80
N TRP A 98 0.58 1.84 1.44
CA TRP A 98 0.64 0.48 0.90
C TRP A 98 0.53 -0.60 2.00
N ALA A 99 0.16 -1.83 1.63
CA ALA A 99 -0.11 -2.92 2.58
C ALA A 99 1.03 -3.16 3.59
N ALA A 100 2.28 -3.25 3.12
CA ALA A 100 3.45 -3.42 3.99
C ALA A 100 3.60 -2.33 5.07
N THR A 101 3.19 -1.07 4.84
CA THR A 101 3.25 -0.02 5.85
C THR A 101 2.21 -0.24 6.95
N ILE A 102 1.00 -0.65 6.56
CA ILE A 102 -0.10 -0.94 7.49
C ILE A 102 0.24 -2.17 8.33
N LEU A 103 0.78 -3.22 7.70
CA LEU A 103 1.26 -4.43 8.35
C LEU A 103 2.37 -4.13 9.33
N GLN A 104 3.40 -3.40 8.89
CA GLN A 104 4.53 -3.05 9.74
C GLN A 104 4.09 -2.17 10.90
N SER A 105 3.25 -1.16 10.64
CA SER A 105 2.68 -0.31 11.70
C SER A 105 1.89 -1.14 12.71
N SER A 106 1.07 -2.08 12.26
CA SER A 106 0.30 -2.98 13.13
C SER A 106 1.19 -3.92 13.94
N ASN A 107 2.29 -4.40 13.34
CA ASN A 107 3.27 -5.23 14.04
C ASN A 107 4.00 -4.43 15.13
N VAL A 108 4.45 -3.22 14.80
CA VAL A 108 5.07 -2.31 15.79
C VAL A 108 4.05 -1.89 16.86
N ALA A 109 2.75 -1.79 16.54
CA ALA A 109 1.66 -1.62 17.53
C ALA A 109 1.55 -2.82 18.47
N TRP A 110 1.65 -4.02 17.91
CA TRP A 110 1.59 -5.26 18.66
C TRP A 110 2.78 -5.36 19.62
N GLU A 111 3.99 -5.02 19.18
CA GLU A 111 5.22 -5.08 19.97
C GLU A 111 5.36 -3.96 21.01
N TYR A 112 5.05 -2.73 20.64
CA TYR A 112 5.39 -1.54 21.43
C TYR A 112 4.16 -0.73 21.88
N GLY A 113 2.94 -1.20 21.61
CA GLY A 113 1.71 -0.49 21.93
C GLY A 113 1.49 0.75 21.06
N VAL A 114 0.68 1.70 21.52
CA VAL A 114 0.23 2.87 20.74
C VAL A 114 1.39 3.80 20.34
N SER A 115 2.47 3.84 21.12
CA SER A 115 3.64 4.67 20.82
C SER A 115 4.41 4.18 19.60
N GLY A 116 4.38 2.87 19.31
CA GLY A 116 5.08 2.25 18.20
C GLY A 116 4.65 2.80 16.82
N PRO A 117 3.37 2.68 16.45
CA PRO A 117 2.82 3.26 15.22
C PRO A 117 3.03 4.77 15.13
N PHE A 118 2.93 5.48 16.25
CA PHE A 118 3.13 6.92 16.29
C PHE A 118 4.55 7.31 15.86
N TRP A 119 5.57 6.66 16.41
CA TRP A 119 6.97 6.92 16.05
C TRP A 119 7.28 6.47 14.62
N TYR A 120 6.74 5.32 14.19
CA TYR A 120 6.85 4.85 12.81
C TYR A 120 6.28 5.88 11.81
N ALA A 121 5.05 6.35 12.04
CA ALA A 121 4.40 7.34 11.20
C ALA A 121 5.11 8.70 11.24
N SER A 122 5.61 9.12 12.40
CA SER A 122 6.35 10.37 12.55
C SER A 122 7.65 10.36 11.73
N GLY A 123 8.40 9.26 11.77
CA GLY A 123 9.61 9.08 10.96
C GLY A 123 9.34 9.16 9.45
N ALA A 124 8.28 8.48 8.99
CA ALA A 124 7.88 8.52 7.58
C ALA A 124 7.41 9.92 7.14
N THR A 125 6.66 10.62 8.00
CA THR A 125 6.10 11.96 7.68
C THR A 125 7.19 12.98 7.39
N ILE A 126 8.28 12.97 8.16
CA ILE A 126 9.42 13.89 7.94
C ILE A 126 10.06 13.64 6.57
N GLN A 127 10.24 12.37 6.19
CA GLN A 127 10.82 12.01 4.90
C GLN A 127 9.94 12.47 3.73
N VAL A 128 8.62 12.29 3.84
CA VAL A 128 7.64 12.72 2.83
C VAL A 128 7.63 14.23 2.69
N LEU A 129 7.68 14.98 3.81
CA LEU A 129 7.72 16.45 3.79
C LEU A 129 8.98 16.95 3.10
N LEU A 130 10.15 16.43 3.47
CA LEU A 130 11.43 16.81 2.85
C LEU A 130 11.45 16.47 1.35
N PHE A 131 10.95 15.29 0.98
CA PHE A 131 10.82 14.91 -0.42
C PHE A 131 9.88 15.86 -1.18
N GLY A 132 8.76 16.27 -0.59
CA GLY A 132 7.83 17.23 -1.17
C GLY A 132 8.50 18.57 -1.49
N VAL A 133 9.28 19.12 -0.54
CA VAL A 133 10.04 20.37 -0.76
C VAL A 133 11.05 20.22 -1.90
N MET A 134 11.81 19.12 -1.93
CA MET A 134 12.77 18.84 -3.01
C MET A 134 12.07 18.68 -4.37
N ALA A 135 10.94 17.98 -4.43
CA ALA A 135 10.18 17.76 -5.66
C ALA A 135 9.65 19.08 -6.24
N ILE A 136 9.17 19.99 -5.39
CA ILE A 136 8.72 21.34 -5.80
C ILE A 136 9.90 22.12 -6.40
N GLU A 137 11.03 22.16 -5.72
CA GLU A 137 12.23 22.87 -6.20
C GLU A 137 12.76 22.31 -7.52
N ILE A 138 12.72 20.99 -7.69
CA ILE A 138 13.05 20.32 -8.95
C ILE A 138 12.10 20.78 -10.06
N LYS A 139 10.78 20.76 -9.83
CA LYS A 139 9.80 21.16 -10.86
C LYS A 139 9.85 22.64 -11.18
N ARG A 140 10.27 23.51 -10.25
CA ARG A 140 10.54 24.93 -10.52
C ARG A 140 11.73 25.13 -11.46
N LYS A 141 12.77 24.29 -11.36
CA LYS A 141 14.01 24.41 -12.16
C LYS A 141 14.00 23.61 -13.47
N ALA A 142 13.34 22.46 -13.48
CA ALA A 142 13.26 21.54 -14.63
C ALA A 142 11.81 21.05 -14.83
N PRO A 143 10.89 21.93 -15.30
CA PRO A 143 9.47 21.59 -15.43
C PRO A 143 9.19 20.51 -16.48
N SER A 144 10.01 20.42 -17.53
CA SER A 144 9.87 19.46 -18.63
C SER A 144 10.47 18.08 -18.36
N ALA A 145 11.24 17.91 -17.27
CA ALA A 145 11.83 16.61 -16.94
C ALA A 145 10.74 15.59 -16.59
N HIS A 146 10.80 14.41 -17.20
CA HIS A 146 9.87 13.30 -17.04
C HIS A 146 10.32 12.32 -15.95
N THR A 147 11.63 12.14 -15.79
CA THR A 147 12.19 11.23 -14.78
C THR A 147 13.28 11.89 -13.93
N ILE A 148 13.51 11.36 -12.72
CA ILE A 148 14.63 11.82 -11.87
C ILE A 148 15.97 11.51 -12.55
N CYS A 149 16.06 10.40 -13.29
CA CYS A 149 17.27 9.99 -13.99
C CYS A 149 17.67 10.99 -15.10
N GLU A 150 16.73 11.61 -15.80
CA GLU A 150 17.01 12.69 -16.77
C GLU A 150 17.67 13.90 -16.12
N ILE A 151 17.22 14.27 -14.91
CA ILE A 151 17.80 15.36 -14.14
C ILE A 151 19.23 15.01 -13.74
N VAL A 152 19.46 13.75 -13.34
CA VAL A 152 20.81 13.27 -13.00
C VAL A 152 21.74 13.33 -14.21
N LEU A 153 21.25 12.92 -15.39
CA LEU A 153 22.00 13.00 -16.64
C LEU A 153 22.38 14.45 -16.98
N ALA A 154 21.42 15.37 -16.89
CA ALA A 154 21.66 16.78 -17.18
C ALA A 154 22.66 17.45 -16.21
N ARG A 155 22.72 16.98 -14.95
CA ARG A 155 23.54 17.60 -13.90
C ARG A 155 24.93 16.98 -13.73
N TRP A 156 25.05 15.65 -13.86
CA TRP A 156 26.26 14.87 -13.56
C TRP A 156 26.76 14.00 -14.73
N GLY A 157 26.04 13.96 -15.85
CA GLY A 157 26.46 13.23 -17.05
C GLY A 157 26.18 11.72 -17.03
N PHE A 158 26.70 11.02 -18.05
CA PHE A 158 26.32 9.64 -18.39
C PHE A 158 26.65 8.60 -17.30
N HIS A 159 27.84 8.67 -16.71
CA HIS A 159 28.28 7.69 -15.72
C HIS A 159 27.39 7.69 -14.47
N ALA A 160 27.11 8.88 -13.92
CA ALA A 160 26.20 9.01 -12.79
C ALA A 160 24.77 8.58 -13.16
N HIS A 161 24.31 8.93 -14.36
CA HIS A 161 23.00 8.53 -14.85
C HIS A 161 22.85 7.00 -14.90
N MET A 162 23.83 6.26 -15.42
CA MET A 162 23.78 4.78 -15.47
C MET A 162 23.71 4.15 -14.08
N VAL A 163 24.49 4.66 -13.12
CA VAL A 163 24.47 4.16 -11.74
C VAL A 163 23.11 4.41 -11.09
N PHE A 164 22.58 5.63 -11.20
CA PHE A 164 21.26 5.97 -10.64
C PHE A 164 20.13 5.24 -11.35
N LEU A 165 20.20 5.04 -12.66
CA LEU A 165 19.23 4.26 -13.42
C LEU A 165 19.17 2.81 -12.89
N PHE A 166 20.33 2.19 -12.67
CA PHE A 166 20.42 0.85 -12.10
C PHE A 166 19.80 0.79 -10.70
N PHE A 167 20.16 1.73 -9.81
CA PHE A 167 19.59 1.77 -8.46
C PHE A 167 18.08 1.99 -8.48
N CYS A 168 17.58 2.96 -9.25
CA CYS A 168 16.14 3.21 -9.38
C CYS A 168 15.39 1.98 -9.90
N PHE A 169 15.96 1.28 -10.90
CA PHE A 169 15.36 0.06 -11.43
C PHE A 169 15.35 -1.06 -10.39
N MET A 170 16.46 -1.30 -9.70
CA MET A 170 16.57 -2.31 -8.66
C MET A 170 15.62 -2.01 -7.48
N THR A 171 15.52 -0.75 -7.05
CA THR A 171 14.57 -0.34 -6.02
C THR A 171 13.14 -0.62 -6.42
N ASN A 172 12.74 -0.31 -7.66
CA ASN A 172 11.40 -0.64 -8.15
C ASN A 172 11.11 -2.15 -8.13
N ILE A 173 12.09 -2.98 -8.48
CA ILE A 173 11.95 -4.45 -8.40
C ILE A 173 11.78 -4.91 -6.94
N ILE A 174 12.67 -4.46 -6.05
CA ILE A 174 12.65 -4.86 -4.63
C ILE A 174 11.34 -4.41 -3.95
N VAL A 175 10.92 -3.16 -4.19
CA VAL A 175 9.67 -2.60 -3.66
C VAL A 175 8.47 -3.39 -4.18
N THR A 176 8.45 -3.71 -5.48
CA THR A 176 7.36 -4.51 -6.06
C THR A 176 7.32 -5.91 -5.44
N ALA A 177 8.48 -6.57 -5.29
CA ALA A 177 8.58 -7.89 -4.69
C ALA A 177 8.10 -7.91 -3.23
N MET A 178 8.50 -6.94 -2.41
CA MET A 178 8.06 -6.87 -1.01
C MET A 178 6.55 -6.61 -0.90
N LEU A 179 5.96 -5.83 -1.81
CA LEU A 179 4.53 -5.55 -1.82
C LEU A 179 3.72 -6.79 -2.22
N LEU A 180 4.20 -7.56 -3.21
CA LEU A 180 3.57 -8.81 -3.62
C LEU A 180 3.66 -9.87 -2.53
N LEU A 181 4.83 -10.02 -1.90
CA LEU A 181 5.02 -10.96 -0.79
C LEU A 181 4.16 -10.57 0.41
N GLY A 182 4.18 -9.30 0.81
CA GLY A 182 3.37 -8.80 1.93
C GLY A 182 1.87 -8.94 1.69
N GLY A 183 1.39 -8.62 0.48
CA GLY A 183 -0.01 -8.81 0.11
C GLY A 183 -0.43 -10.27 0.11
N SER A 184 0.40 -11.15 -0.45
CA SER A 184 0.11 -12.59 -0.52
C SER A 184 0.11 -13.25 0.86
N ALA A 185 1.03 -12.85 1.74
CA ALA A 185 1.09 -13.33 3.12
C ALA A 185 -0.18 -12.95 3.91
N VAL A 186 -0.74 -11.75 3.68
CA VAL A 186 -2.02 -11.35 4.31
C VAL A 186 -3.18 -12.21 3.82
N VAL A 187 -3.26 -12.46 2.51
CA VAL A 187 -4.33 -13.29 1.94
C VAL A 187 -4.24 -14.74 2.47
N GLU A 188 -3.03 -15.28 2.56
CA GLU A 188 -2.78 -16.59 3.17
C GLU A 188 -3.21 -16.61 4.64
N ALA A 189 -2.77 -15.64 5.45
CA ALA A 189 -3.10 -15.57 6.88
C ALA A 189 -4.61 -15.46 7.13
N LEU A 190 -5.35 -14.75 6.28
CA LEU A 190 -6.79 -14.56 6.45
C LEU A 190 -7.63 -15.72 5.92
N THR A 191 -7.23 -16.34 4.81
CA THR A 191 -8.09 -17.25 4.03
C THR A 191 -7.54 -18.66 3.87
N GLY A 192 -6.28 -18.89 4.25
CA GLY A 192 -5.56 -20.14 4.01
C GLY A 192 -5.28 -20.41 2.53
N MET A 193 -5.42 -19.42 1.65
CA MET A 193 -5.07 -19.51 0.24
C MET A 193 -3.55 -19.65 0.07
N ASN A 194 -3.13 -20.46 -0.90
CA ASN A 194 -1.72 -20.68 -1.17
C ASN A 194 -1.00 -19.36 -1.57
N ILE A 195 0.09 -19.05 -0.88
CA ILE A 195 0.88 -17.82 -1.09
C ILE A 195 1.43 -17.69 -2.52
N TYR A 196 1.83 -18.80 -3.15
CA TYR A 196 2.33 -18.79 -4.54
C TYR A 196 1.22 -18.42 -5.50
N ALA A 197 0.02 -18.99 -5.33
CA ALA A 197 -1.13 -18.62 -6.15
C ALA A 197 -1.49 -17.13 -5.99
N ALA A 198 -1.50 -16.62 -4.75
CA ALA A 198 -1.78 -15.21 -4.48
C ALA A 198 -0.73 -14.29 -5.14
N SER A 199 0.54 -14.67 -5.08
CA SER A 199 1.65 -13.90 -5.65
C SER A 199 1.55 -13.72 -7.16
N PHE A 200 0.98 -14.69 -7.88
CA PHE A 200 0.75 -14.58 -9.33
C PHE A 200 -0.58 -13.91 -9.69
N LEU A 201 -1.65 -14.15 -8.90
CA LEU A 201 -2.98 -13.66 -9.22
C LEU A 201 -3.19 -12.17 -8.90
N ILE A 202 -2.63 -11.68 -7.78
CA ILE A 202 -2.72 -10.26 -7.38
C ILE A 202 -2.18 -9.32 -8.49
N PRO A 203 -0.95 -9.50 -9.02
CA PRO A 203 -0.42 -8.59 -10.03
C PRO A 203 -1.13 -8.71 -11.37
N LEU A 204 -1.75 -9.85 -11.68
CA LEU A 204 -2.42 -10.06 -12.97
C LEU A 204 -3.53 -9.04 -13.22
N GLY A 205 -4.38 -8.77 -12.21
CA GLY A 205 -5.40 -7.73 -12.30
C GLY A 205 -4.81 -6.34 -12.50
N VAL A 206 -3.70 -6.05 -11.82
CA VAL A 206 -2.98 -4.76 -11.90
C VAL A 206 -2.37 -4.53 -13.28
N ILE A 207 -1.75 -5.56 -13.85
CA ILE A 207 -1.11 -5.50 -15.17
C ILE A 207 -2.16 -5.19 -16.24
N VAL A 208 -3.31 -5.86 -16.23
CA VAL A 208 -4.36 -5.65 -17.24
C VAL A 208 -4.83 -4.20 -17.28
N TYR A 209 -5.17 -3.61 -16.13
CA TYR A 209 -5.66 -2.22 -16.13
C TYR A 209 -4.59 -1.19 -16.42
N THR A 210 -3.35 -1.46 -15.99
CA THR A 210 -2.22 -0.55 -16.23
C THR A 210 -1.88 -0.52 -17.72
N LEU A 211 -1.90 -1.67 -18.40
CA LEU A 211 -1.66 -1.77 -19.84
C LEU A 211 -2.79 -1.10 -20.66
N ALA A 212 -4.05 -1.27 -20.25
CA ALA A 212 -5.18 -0.70 -20.97
C ALA A 212 -5.28 0.83 -20.86
N GLY A 213 -4.95 1.39 -19.70
CA GLY A 213 -5.28 2.78 -19.37
C GLY A 213 -4.13 3.73 -19.11
N GLY A 214 -2.90 3.23 -18.95
CA GLY A 214 -1.72 4.05 -18.66
C GLY A 214 -1.83 4.87 -17.38
N LEU A 215 -1.03 5.94 -17.28
CA LEU A 215 -0.88 6.70 -16.04
C LEU A 215 -2.21 7.27 -15.54
N LYS A 216 -3.06 7.80 -16.42
CA LYS A 216 -4.33 8.41 -16.00
C LYS A 216 -5.27 7.40 -15.34
N ALA A 217 -5.39 6.21 -15.90
CA ALA A 217 -6.21 5.14 -15.34
C ALA A 217 -5.65 4.66 -14.01
N THR A 218 -4.32 4.54 -13.90
CA THR A 218 -3.66 4.20 -12.63
C THR A 218 -3.95 5.24 -11.56
N PHE A 219 -3.88 6.54 -11.86
CA PHE A 219 -4.21 7.60 -10.90
C PHE A 219 -5.67 7.51 -10.41
N LEU A 220 -6.61 7.24 -11.33
CA LEU A 220 -8.02 7.12 -10.97
C LEU A 220 -8.31 5.85 -10.17
N ALA A 221 -7.69 4.72 -10.53
CA ALA A 221 -7.76 3.48 -9.78
C ALA A 221 -7.18 3.67 -8.36
N SER A 222 -6.02 4.34 -8.26
CA SER A 222 -5.39 4.70 -6.99
C SER A 222 -6.29 5.55 -6.12
N TYR A 223 -6.95 6.56 -6.70
CA TYR A 223 -7.90 7.40 -5.97
C TYR A 223 -9.05 6.60 -5.37
N ILE A 224 -9.69 5.73 -6.17
CA ILE A 224 -10.85 4.96 -5.72
C ILE A 224 -10.47 3.97 -4.63
N HIS A 225 -9.38 3.22 -4.79
CA HIS A 225 -8.95 2.30 -3.73
C HIS A 225 -8.57 3.08 -2.46
N SER A 226 -7.93 4.25 -2.59
CA SER A 226 -7.54 5.06 -1.45
C SER A 226 -8.74 5.54 -0.65
N VAL A 227 -9.80 5.99 -1.31
CA VAL A 227 -11.06 6.36 -0.66
C VAL A 227 -11.64 5.18 0.13
N VAL A 228 -11.70 3.99 -0.48
CA VAL A 228 -12.20 2.77 0.19
C VAL A 228 -11.35 2.45 1.43
N VAL A 229 -10.02 2.45 1.31
CA VAL A 229 -9.11 2.22 2.43
C VAL A 229 -9.31 3.25 3.54
N HIS A 230 -9.44 4.53 3.20
CA HIS A 230 -9.63 5.59 4.20
C HIS A 230 -10.95 5.45 4.95
N VAL A 231 -12.05 5.13 4.25
CA VAL A 231 -13.35 4.89 4.88
C VAL A 231 -13.27 3.71 5.84
N VAL A 232 -12.62 2.61 5.42
CA VAL A 232 -12.41 1.44 6.27
C VAL A 232 -11.59 1.80 7.52
N LEU A 233 -10.51 2.57 7.37
CA LEU A 233 -9.70 3.03 8.50
C LEU A 233 -10.50 3.90 9.49
N VAL A 234 -11.32 4.83 9.00
CA VAL A 234 -12.17 5.67 9.86
C VAL A 234 -13.17 4.82 10.64
N VAL A 235 -13.78 3.82 10.00
CA VAL A 235 -14.69 2.88 10.67
C VAL A 235 -13.94 2.07 11.74
N PHE A 236 -12.73 1.57 11.44
CA PHE A 236 -11.90 0.87 12.43
C PHE A 236 -11.55 1.74 13.63
N VAL A 237 -11.14 2.99 13.40
CA VAL A 237 -10.85 3.94 14.48
C VAL A 237 -12.09 4.15 15.36
N PHE A 238 -13.26 4.35 14.76
CA PHE A 238 -14.51 4.51 15.50
C PHE A 238 -14.86 3.26 16.32
N LEU A 239 -14.76 2.07 15.72
CA LEU A 239 -15.05 0.81 16.41
C LEU A 239 -14.10 0.56 17.60
N VAL A 240 -12.81 0.88 17.45
CA VAL A 240 -11.81 0.66 18.50
C VAL A 240 -11.95 1.67 19.63
N TYR A 241 -12.01 2.97 19.32
CA TYR A 241 -11.95 4.03 20.33
C TYR A 241 -13.30 4.44 20.91
N VAL A 242 -14.41 4.25 20.17
CA VAL A 242 -15.75 4.69 20.61
C VAL A 242 -16.64 3.52 21.00
N ALA A 243 -16.66 2.45 20.20
CA ALA A 243 -17.59 1.34 20.42
C ALA A 243 -17.04 0.25 21.37
N SER A 244 -15.72 0.14 21.52
CA SER A 244 -15.14 -0.92 22.36
C SER A 244 -15.26 -0.56 23.84
N LYS A 245 -15.90 -1.44 24.62
CA LYS A 245 -16.03 -1.33 26.09
C LYS A 245 -14.71 -1.47 26.86
N VAL A 246 -13.62 -1.62 26.12
CA VAL A 246 -12.27 -1.89 26.62
C VAL A 246 -11.47 -0.59 26.64
N PHE A 247 -11.62 0.24 25.60
CA PHE A 247 -10.90 1.50 25.45
C PHE A 247 -11.81 2.73 25.65
N GLY A 248 -13.15 2.56 25.68
CA GLY A 248 -14.16 3.61 25.87
C GLY A 248 -15.15 3.31 26.98
#